data_AF-A0A846AZ77-F1
#
_entry.id   AF-A0A846AZ77-F1
#
_cell.length_a   1.000
_cell.length_b   1.000
_cell.length_c   1.000
_cell.angle_alpha   90.00
_cell.angle_beta   90.00
_cell.angle_gamma   90.00
#
_symmetry.space_group_name_H-M   'P 1'
#
loop_
_entity.id
_entity.type
_entity.pdbx_description
1 polymer ?
#
loop_
_entity_poly.entity_id
_entity_poly.type
_entity_poly.pdbx_seq_one_letter_code
_entity_poly.pdbx_strand_id
1 'polypeptide(L)'
;MTNNIEVVFSFDTTGSMYPCLTQVRRKIQNTVTRLISEIPGIRIGIIAHGDYCDRNSTYVTKRLELSQNIDAICNFVERVGKTGGGDAPECYELVLHQAQSFAWTRKATKSLVLIGDDIPHPPSQNPQKLNWREEVNKLSDMGITIYGVQALNRRHATMFYQEVAEKSGGFHIKLDQFAYINDLFLAVCYQQSSDEELQIYEQEILDMGRMNRGLNQIFNTMLNREESSIYESADLRVVTPGRFQVLEVDENKPIKNFVLENGLTFNKGRGFYEFTKTETIQGKKEIILMDRATGDLFEGEAAREILDLPHGTTVRIKPNNLEKYVVFVQSTSVNRKLIGGTRFLYEVEDWSR
;
A
#
# COMPACT_ATOMS: atom_id res chain seq x y z
N MET A 1 9.13 -29.74 -12.37
CA MET A 1 9.87 -29.68 -11.09
C MET A 1 9.05 -28.77 -10.20
N THR A 2 8.76 -29.14 -8.96
CA THR A 2 8.11 -28.22 -8.00
C THR A 2 9.09 -27.08 -7.73
N ASN A 3 8.77 -25.86 -8.17
CA ASN A 3 9.56 -24.67 -7.84
C ASN A 3 9.39 -24.41 -6.35
N ASN A 4 10.44 -24.64 -5.55
CA ASN A 4 10.46 -24.21 -4.16
C ASN A 4 10.61 -22.70 -4.15
N ILE A 5 9.52 -22.00 -3.83
CA ILE A 5 9.47 -20.55 -3.79
C ILE A 5 9.59 -20.09 -2.35
N GLU A 6 10.47 -19.13 -2.10
CA GLU A 6 10.71 -18.58 -0.77
C GLU A 6 10.62 -17.07 -0.87
N VAL A 7 9.67 -16.49 -0.13
CA VAL A 7 9.44 -15.05 -0.17
C VAL A 7 9.51 -14.51 1.25
N VAL A 8 10.34 -13.49 1.46
CA VAL A 8 10.35 -12.71 2.69
C VAL A 8 9.71 -11.36 2.41
N PHE A 9 8.65 -11.04 3.13
CA PHE A 9 8.03 -9.72 3.07
C PHE A 9 8.57 -8.84 4.19
N SER A 10 9.06 -7.66 3.86
CA SER A 10 9.40 -6.64 4.84
C SER A 10 8.33 -5.56 4.87
N PHE A 11 7.76 -5.29 6.06
CA PHE A 11 6.79 -4.22 6.29
C PHE A 11 7.38 -3.13 7.13
N ASP A 12 7.39 -1.92 6.57
CA ASP A 12 7.49 -0.71 7.35
C ASP A 12 6.24 -0.58 8.23
N THR A 13 6.46 -0.37 9.53
CA THR A 13 5.41 -0.32 10.55
C THR A 13 5.27 1.06 11.20
N THR A 14 5.91 2.07 10.62
CA THR A 14 5.90 3.46 11.07
C THR A 14 4.53 4.11 10.87
N GLY A 15 4.37 5.34 11.36
CA GLY A 15 3.08 6.04 11.39
C GLY A 15 2.40 6.13 10.02
N SER A 16 3.14 6.52 8.97
CA SER A 16 2.60 6.66 7.61
C SER A 16 2.23 5.32 6.95
N MET A 17 2.87 4.23 7.38
CA MET A 17 2.66 2.88 6.84
C MET A 17 1.67 2.04 7.65
N TYR A 18 1.25 2.49 8.83
CA TYR A 18 0.27 1.77 9.66
C TYR A 18 -1.08 1.48 8.96
N PRO A 19 -1.64 2.38 8.12
CA PRO A 19 -2.85 2.03 7.36
C PRO A 19 -2.62 0.91 6.35
N CYS A 20 -1.42 0.79 5.77
CA CYS A 20 -1.03 -0.33 4.91
C CYS A 20 -1.09 -1.65 5.69
N LEU A 21 -0.43 -1.69 6.85
CA LEU A 21 -0.45 -2.86 7.75
C LEU A 21 -1.88 -3.25 8.17
N THR A 22 -2.75 -2.25 8.35
CA THR A 22 -4.17 -2.49 8.64
C THR A 22 -4.87 -3.19 7.48
N GLN A 23 -4.58 -2.82 6.22
CA GLN A 23 -5.12 -3.51 5.04
C GLN A 23 -4.61 -4.95 4.91
N VAL A 24 -3.34 -5.19 5.23
CA VAL A 24 -2.78 -6.56 5.27
C VAL A 24 -3.56 -7.41 6.27
N ARG A 25 -3.74 -6.94 7.51
CA ARG A 25 -4.45 -7.68 8.57
C ARG A 25 -5.87 -8.07 8.20
N ARG A 26 -6.60 -7.21 7.47
CA ARG A 26 -7.98 -7.49 7.08
C ARG A 26 -8.14 -8.74 6.21
N LYS A 27 -7.11 -9.12 5.44
CA LYS A 27 -7.20 -10.22 4.46
C LYS A 27 -6.11 -11.28 4.60
N ILE A 28 -5.17 -11.14 5.55
CA ILE A 28 -3.98 -12.00 5.66
C ILE A 28 -4.32 -13.49 5.73
N GLN A 29 -5.33 -13.89 6.51
CA GLN A 29 -5.73 -15.29 6.62
C GLN A 29 -6.12 -15.89 5.26
N ASN A 30 -6.94 -15.17 4.50
CA ASN A 30 -7.38 -15.60 3.18
C ASN A 30 -6.21 -15.62 2.18
N THR A 31 -5.37 -14.57 2.19
CA THR A 31 -4.21 -14.47 1.30
C THR A 31 -3.20 -15.59 1.55
N VAL A 32 -2.82 -15.86 2.80
CA VAL A 32 -1.83 -16.89 3.14
C VAL A 32 -2.39 -18.28 2.88
N THR A 33 -3.65 -18.54 3.24
CA THR A 33 -4.31 -19.83 2.95
C THR A 33 -4.32 -20.12 1.45
N ARG A 34 -4.64 -19.11 0.64
CA ARG A 34 -4.65 -19.21 -0.81
C ARG A 34 -3.25 -19.52 -1.36
N LEU A 35 -2.23 -18.74 -0.97
CA LEU A 35 -0.85 -18.92 -1.41
C LEU A 35 -0.31 -20.32 -1.12
N ILE A 36 -0.50 -20.81 0.12
CA ILE A 36 -0.02 -22.13 0.54
C ILE A 36 -0.76 -23.25 -0.23
N SER A 37 -2.03 -23.04 -0.57
CA SER A 37 -2.84 -24.01 -1.32
C SER A 37 -2.46 -24.06 -2.81
N GLU A 38 -2.24 -22.90 -3.43
CA GLU A 38 -2.07 -22.78 -4.88
C GLU A 38 -0.61 -22.87 -5.33
N ILE A 39 0.34 -22.62 -4.41
CA ILE A 39 1.78 -22.69 -4.69
C ILE A 39 2.43 -23.73 -3.75
N PRO A 40 2.35 -25.03 -4.09
CA PRO A 40 2.86 -26.09 -3.22
C PRO A 40 4.34 -25.92 -2.86
N GLY A 41 4.63 -25.91 -1.55
CA GLY A 41 6.00 -25.78 -1.02
C GLY A 41 6.48 -24.33 -0.86
N ILE A 42 5.65 -23.32 -1.13
CA ILE A 42 5.99 -21.94 -0.84
C ILE A 42 6.29 -21.73 0.65
N ARG A 43 7.39 -21.06 0.98
CA ARG A 43 7.71 -20.65 2.36
C ARG A 43 7.69 -19.13 2.46
N ILE A 44 6.99 -18.61 3.45
CA ILE A 44 6.81 -17.18 3.67
C ILE A 44 7.53 -16.79 4.96
N GLY A 45 8.43 -15.81 4.86
CA GLY A 45 9.05 -15.15 6.00
C GLY A 45 8.59 -13.70 6.09
N ILE A 46 8.70 -13.10 7.27
CA ILE A 46 8.27 -11.71 7.46
C ILE A 46 9.31 -10.97 8.30
N ILE A 47 9.65 -9.74 7.89
CA ILE A 47 10.34 -8.75 8.71
C ILE A 47 9.36 -7.59 8.91
N ALA A 48 9.14 -7.18 10.15
CA ALA A 48 8.49 -5.91 10.45
C ALA A 48 9.54 -4.97 11.01
N HIS A 49 9.61 -3.75 10.48
CA HIS A 49 10.63 -2.78 10.86
C HIS A 49 10.01 -1.41 11.16
N GLY A 50 10.61 -0.71 12.13
CA GLY A 50 10.44 0.72 12.34
C GLY A 50 11.78 1.40 12.15
N ASP A 51 12.18 2.22 13.12
CA ASP A 51 13.52 2.82 13.14
C ASP A 51 14.32 2.49 14.41
N TYR A 52 15.59 2.90 14.42
CA TYR A 52 16.47 2.88 15.57
C TYR A 52 15.93 3.70 16.75
N CYS A 53 15.18 4.77 16.48
CA CYS A 53 14.49 5.56 17.50
C CYS A 53 13.45 4.76 18.28
N ASP A 54 12.90 3.69 17.68
CA ASP A 54 11.89 2.84 18.31
C ASP A 54 12.44 1.81 19.30
N ARG A 55 13.78 1.68 19.42
CA ARG A 55 14.45 0.67 20.24
C ARG A 55 13.95 0.62 21.69
N ASN A 56 13.60 1.77 22.27
CA ASN A 56 13.18 1.89 23.67
C ASN A 56 11.67 2.11 23.84
N SER A 57 10.92 2.27 22.76
CA SER A 57 9.47 2.52 22.79
C SER A 57 8.67 1.29 22.37
N THR A 58 9.07 0.65 21.26
CA THR A 58 8.35 -0.46 20.64
C THR A 58 9.32 -1.55 20.19
N TYR A 59 9.90 -1.44 19.00
CA TYR A 59 10.94 -2.32 18.47
C TYR A 59 11.59 -1.70 17.23
N VAL A 60 12.85 -2.03 16.96
CA VAL A 60 13.50 -1.69 15.67
C VAL A 60 13.06 -2.68 14.59
N THR A 61 13.20 -3.98 14.87
CA THR A 61 12.79 -5.06 13.95
C THR A 61 12.17 -6.23 14.71
N LYS A 62 11.17 -6.88 14.13
CA LYS A 62 10.68 -8.22 14.51
C LYS A 62 10.69 -9.11 13.27
N ARG A 63 10.94 -10.41 13.43
CA ARG A 63 10.94 -11.33 12.29
C ARG A 63 10.24 -12.66 12.56
N LEU A 64 9.63 -13.21 11.52
CA LEU A 64 9.15 -14.58 11.41
C LEU A 64 10.02 -15.29 10.38
N GLU A 65 10.65 -16.41 10.77
CA GLU A 65 11.41 -17.25 9.84
C GLU A 65 10.52 -17.83 8.73
N LEU A 66 11.15 -18.26 7.62
CA LEU A 66 10.48 -18.91 6.48
C LEU A 66 9.62 -20.09 6.97
N SER A 67 8.30 -19.98 6.78
CA SER A 67 7.30 -20.89 7.31
C SER A 67 6.24 -21.27 6.27
N GLN A 68 5.65 -22.46 6.42
CA GLN A 68 4.43 -22.88 5.70
C GLN A 68 3.21 -22.91 6.64
N ASN A 69 3.40 -22.61 7.92
CA ASN A 69 2.35 -22.66 8.92
C ASN A 69 1.51 -21.37 8.82
N ILE A 70 0.30 -21.52 8.29
CA ILE A 70 -0.68 -20.45 8.10
C ILE A 70 -0.92 -19.70 9.42
N ASP A 71 -1.16 -20.42 10.52
CA ASP A 71 -1.42 -19.81 11.83
C ASP A 71 -0.22 -19.01 12.33
N ALA A 72 1.01 -19.51 12.16
CA ALA A 72 2.20 -18.79 12.59
C ALA A 72 2.38 -17.48 11.82
N ILE A 73 2.11 -17.49 10.51
CA ILE A 73 2.19 -16.30 9.65
C ILE A 73 1.12 -15.29 10.05
N CYS A 74 -0.14 -15.72 10.17
CA CYS A 74 -1.25 -14.84 10.52
C CYS A 74 -1.08 -14.25 11.92
N ASN A 75 -0.74 -15.08 12.91
CA ASN A 75 -0.47 -14.63 14.27
C ASN A 75 0.66 -13.60 14.33
N PHE A 76 1.71 -13.75 13.52
CA PHE A 76 2.81 -12.77 13.49
C PHE A 76 2.32 -11.39 13.00
N VAL A 77 1.61 -11.35 11.87
CA VAL A 77 1.10 -10.11 11.25
C VAL A 77 0.06 -9.42 12.14
N GLU A 78 -0.82 -10.19 12.77
CA GLU A 78 -1.83 -9.67 13.68
C GLU A 78 -1.22 -9.06 14.95
N ARG A 79 -0.13 -9.65 15.47
CA ARG A 79 0.49 -9.24 16.74
C ARG A 79 1.57 -8.17 16.60
N VAL A 80 2.10 -7.95 15.39
CA VAL A 80 3.17 -6.97 15.22
C VAL A 80 2.67 -5.57 15.62
N GLY A 81 3.46 -4.80 16.35
CA GLY A 81 3.02 -3.48 16.82
C GLY A 81 3.17 -2.43 15.72
N LYS A 82 2.57 -1.26 15.89
CA LYS A 82 3.01 -0.06 15.17
C LYS A 82 4.29 0.50 15.81
N THR A 83 5.09 1.19 15.01
CA THR A 83 6.29 1.92 15.45
C THR A 83 6.11 3.42 15.16
N GLY A 84 7.03 4.23 15.67
CA GLY A 84 7.00 5.68 15.54
C GLY A 84 7.86 6.25 14.41
N GLY A 85 8.97 5.59 14.05
CA GLY A 85 9.98 6.13 13.13
C GLY A 85 10.84 7.18 13.83
N GLY A 86 10.23 8.30 14.24
CA GLY A 86 10.86 9.37 15.01
C GLY A 86 11.60 10.38 14.14
N ASP A 87 12.44 9.93 13.22
CA ASP A 87 13.01 10.68 12.11
C ASP A 87 12.48 10.18 10.75
N ALA A 88 12.90 10.82 9.65
CA ALA A 88 12.32 10.57 8.32
C ALA A 88 12.89 9.33 7.60
N PRO A 89 14.21 9.09 7.53
CA PRO A 89 14.71 7.81 7.04
C PRO A 89 14.34 6.68 8.01
N GLU A 90 14.26 5.46 7.52
CA GLU A 90 13.89 4.28 8.30
C GLU A 90 14.96 3.18 8.16
N CYS A 91 14.93 2.12 8.97
CA CYS A 91 16.04 1.15 9.03
C CYS A 91 16.06 0.10 7.89
N TYR A 92 15.80 0.49 6.63
CA TYR A 92 15.77 -0.43 5.48
C TYR A 92 17.12 -1.12 5.24
N GLU A 93 18.25 -0.48 5.54
CA GLU A 93 19.57 -1.10 5.49
C GLU A 93 19.70 -2.26 6.48
N LEU A 94 19.08 -2.15 7.66
CA LEU A 94 19.03 -3.24 8.63
C LEU A 94 18.15 -4.40 8.15
N VAL A 95 17.05 -4.10 7.47
CA VAL A 95 16.19 -5.12 6.84
C VAL A 95 16.99 -5.93 5.83
N LEU A 96 17.69 -5.25 4.91
CA LEU A 96 18.53 -5.88 3.88
C LEU A 96 19.64 -6.74 4.52
N HIS A 97 20.22 -6.26 5.61
CA HIS A 97 21.20 -7.01 6.39
C HIS A 97 20.59 -8.27 7.03
N GLN A 98 19.46 -8.13 7.72
CA GLN A 98 18.81 -9.25 8.42
C GLN A 98 18.28 -10.32 7.47
N ALA A 99 17.81 -9.93 6.29
CA ALA A 99 17.32 -10.84 5.25
C ALA A 99 18.37 -11.88 4.82
N GLN A 100 19.67 -11.54 4.90
CA GLN A 100 20.77 -12.48 4.59
C GLN A 100 20.83 -13.67 5.56
N SER A 101 20.31 -13.52 6.78
CA SER A 101 20.41 -14.54 7.84
C SER A 101 19.23 -15.52 7.89
N PHE A 102 18.24 -15.36 7.01
CA PHE A 102 17.11 -16.29 6.90
C PHE A 102 17.59 -17.67 6.41
N ALA A 103 16.87 -18.72 6.81
CA ALA A 103 17.17 -20.11 6.44
C ALA A 103 16.78 -20.45 4.98
N TRP A 104 17.31 -19.69 4.02
CA TRP A 104 17.07 -19.84 2.59
C TRP A 104 17.54 -21.19 2.05
N THR A 105 16.71 -21.87 1.26
CA THR A 105 17.12 -23.11 0.59
C THR A 105 17.99 -22.78 -0.61
N ARG A 106 19.16 -23.43 -0.74
CA ARG A 106 20.12 -23.16 -1.82
C ARG A 106 19.53 -23.22 -3.24
N LYS A 107 18.57 -24.12 -3.49
CA LYS A 107 17.95 -24.34 -4.82
C LYS A 107 16.55 -23.73 -4.96
N ALA A 108 16.10 -22.94 -3.99
CA ALA A 108 14.82 -22.25 -4.10
C ALA A 108 14.94 -21.00 -4.99
N THR A 109 13.82 -20.62 -5.60
CA THR A 109 13.62 -19.25 -6.10
C THR A 109 13.38 -18.37 -4.88
N LYS A 110 14.17 -17.31 -4.70
CA LYS A 110 14.19 -16.50 -3.47
C LYS A 110 13.91 -15.05 -3.79
N SER A 111 12.97 -14.48 -3.04
CA SER A 111 12.65 -13.06 -3.16
C SER A 111 12.51 -12.37 -1.82
N LEU A 112 12.98 -11.13 -1.75
CA LEU A 112 12.69 -10.17 -0.70
C LEU A 112 11.75 -9.10 -1.25
N VAL A 113 10.62 -8.90 -0.61
CA VAL A 113 9.65 -7.84 -0.96
C VAL A 113 9.80 -6.73 0.06
N LEU A 114 10.46 -5.64 -0.31
CA LEU A 114 10.75 -4.50 0.57
C LEU A 114 9.65 -3.45 0.45
N ILE A 115 8.76 -3.36 1.44
CA ILE A 115 7.58 -2.48 1.40
C ILE A 115 7.74 -1.33 2.38
N GLY A 116 7.67 -0.11 1.87
CA GLY A 116 7.77 1.11 2.67
C GLY A 116 7.55 2.37 1.83
N ASP A 117 7.75 3.54 2.43
CA ASP A 117 7.51 4.84 1.80
C ASP A 117 8.69 5.83 1.93
N ASP A 118 9.83 5.43 2.49
CA ASP A 118 11.00 6.30 2.69
C ASP A 118 12.35 5.68 2.28
N ILE A 119 13.47 6.30 2.68
CA ILE A 119 14.84 5.92 2.36
C ILE A 119 15.59 5.33 3.57
N PRO A 120 16.64 4.51 3.36
CA PRO A 120 17.51 4.02 4.43
C PRO A 120 18.36 5.12 5.05
N HIS A 121 18.81 4.87 6.28
CA HIS A 121 19.85 5.67 6.93
C HIS A 121 21.21 5.51 6.25
N PRO A 122 22.01 6.60 6.10
CA PRO A 122 23.38 6.48 5.63
C PRO A 122 24.28 5.76 6.68
N PRO A 123 25.44 5.19 6.28
CA PRO A 123 26.36 4.50 7.19
C PRO A 123 26.82 5.32 8.39
N SER A 124 26.81 6.66 8.29
CA SER A 124 27.17 7.56 9.37
C SER A 124 26.08 7.74 10.43
N GLN A 125 24.84 7.35 10.14
CA GLN A 125 23.66 7.58 10.99
C GLN A 125 23.04 6.29 11.52
N ASN A 126 23.39 5.12 10.96
CA ASN A 126 22.94 3.84 11.51
C ASN A 126 24.00 3.19 12.44
N PRO A 127 23.60 2.50 13.52
CA PRO A 127 24.53 1.96 14.54
C PRO A 127 25.53 0.93 14.02
N GLN A 128 25.17 0.21 12.95
CA GLN A 128 25.97 -0.88 12.39
C GLN A 128 26.85 -0.43 11.22
N LYS A 129 26.79 0.85 10.84
CA LYS A 129 27.47 1.42 9.67
C LYS A 129 27.19 0.67 8.37
N LEU A 130 25.98 0.12 8.27
CA LEU A 130 25.51 -0.60 7.09
C LEU A 130 25.37 0.36 5.92
N ASN A 131 25.77 -0.12 4.75
CA ASN A 131 25.54 0.54 3.47
C ASN A 131 24.53 -0.32 2.70
N TRP A 132 23.32 0.20 2.49
CA TRP A 132 22.25 -0.56 1.85
C TRP A 132 22.64 -1.09 0.47
N ARG A 133 23.50 -0.40 -0.31
CA ARG A 133 23.96 -0.89 -1.61
C ARG A 133 24.86 -2.11 -1.47
N GLU A 134 25.69 -2.15 -0.43
CA GLU A 134 26.51 -3.33 -0.12
C GLU A 134 25.64 -4.49 0.36
N GLU A 135 24.61 -4.21 1.16
CA GLU A 135 23.66 -5.25 1.60
C GLU A 135 22.82 -5.81 0.44
N VAL A 136 22.44 -4.97 -0.53
CA VAL A 136 21.80 -5.43 -1.79
C VAL A 136 22.75 -6.35 -2.56
N ASN A 137 24.01 -5.97 -2.76
CA ASN A 137 24.98 -6.82 -3.47
C ASN A 137 25.12 -8.19 -2.79
N LYS A 138 25.20 -8.23 -1.45
CA LYS A 138 25.27 -9.51 -0.70
C LYS A 138 24.03 -10.38 -0.92
N LEU A 139 22.83 -9.79 -0.93
CA LEU A 139 21.59 -10.52 -1.23
C LEU A 139 21.56 -11.04 -2.68
N SER A 140 22.00 -10.22 -3.64
CA SER A 140 22.11 -10.63 -5.05
C SER A 140 23.11 -11.78 -5.24
N ASP A 141 24.25 -11.75 -4.57
CA ASP A 141 25.24 -12.84 -4.56
C ASP A 141 24.65 -14.16 -3.99
N MET A 142 23.65 -14.07 -3.11
CA MET A 142 22.89 -15.21 -2.58
C MET A 142 21.77 -15.71 -3.50
N GLY A 143 21.57 -15.06 -4.65
CA GLY A 143 20.50 -15.32 -5.61
C GLY A 143 19.13 -14.87 -5.11
N ILE A 144 19.07 -13.79 -4.31
CA ILE A 144 17.82 -13.22 -3.81
C ILE A 144 17.46 -12.00 -4.67
N THR A 145 16.32 -12.08 -5.33
CA THR A 145 15.72 -10.97 -6.07
C THR A 145 14.98 -10.04 -5.11
N ILE A 146 15.07 -8.71 -5.29
CA ILE A 146 14.41 -7.74 -4.40
C ILE A 146 13.34 -6.97 -5.17
N TYR A 147 12.12 -7.01 -4.66
CA TYR A 147 11.00 -6.19 -5.13
C TYR A 147 10.98 -4.93 -4.27
N GLY A 148 11.28 -3.78 -4.87
CA GLY A 148 11.16 -2.48 -4.22
C GLY A 148 9.72 -1.99 -4.31
N VAL A 149 8.92 -2.18 -3.27
CA VAL A 149 7.52 -1.74 -3.23
C VAL A 149 7.45 -0.39 -2.54
N GLN A 150 7.34 0.67 -3.35
CA GLN A 150 7.24 2.04 -2.88
C GLN A 150 5.78 2.46 -2.67
N ALA A 151 5.40 2.69 -1.42
CA ALA A 151 4.13 3.28 -1.04
C ALA A 151 4.16 4.82 -1.07
N LEU A 152 2.97 5.41 -1.14
CA LEU A 152 2.72 6.87 -1.06
C LEU A 152 3.41 7.74 -2.12
N ASN A 153 4.13 7.13 -3.06
CA ASN A 153 4.75 7.79 -4.22
C ASN A 153 5.65 8.99 -3.83
N ARG A 154 6.33 8.91 -2.68
CA ARG A 154 7.26 9.97 -2.21
C ARG A 154 8.47 10.06 -3.14
N ARG A 155 8.54 11.13 -3.94
CA ARG A 155 9.54 11.29 -5.00
C ARG A 155 10.99 11.16 -4.53
N HIS A 156 11.31 11.59 -3.31
CA HIS A 156 12.66 11.50 -2.77
C HIS A 156 13.12 10.04 -2.56
N ALA A 157 12.18 9.12 -2.31
CA ALA A 157 12.47 7.71 -2.09
C ALA A 157 12.50 6.87 -3.39
N THR A 158 11.98 7.39 -4.50
CA THR A 158 11.87 6.63 -5.76
C THR A 158 13.19 6.04 -6.23
N MET A 159 14.28 6.80 -6.18
CA MET A 159 15.61 6.31 -6.58
C MET A 159 16.08 5.13 -5.74
N PHE A 160 15.76 5.11 -4.44
CA PHE A 160 16.15 4.01 -3.56
C PHE A 160 15.45 2.70 -3.97
N TYR A 161 14.12 2.71 -4.08
CA TYR A 161 13.37 1.52 -4.46
C TYR A 161 13.71 1.03 -5.87
N GLN A 162 13.90 1.95 -6.81
CA GLN A 162 14.32 1.64 -8.17
C GLN A 162 15.69 0.94 -8.19
N GLU A 163 16.70 1.54 -7.53
CA GLU A 163 18.05 0.99 -7.56
C GLU A 163 18.17 -0.35 -6.80
N VAL A 164 17.44 -0.53 -5.69
CA VAL A 164 17.38 -1.82 -4.98
C VAL A 164 16.83 -2.93 -5.88
N ALA A 165 15.75 -2.65 -6.61
CA ALA A 165 15.13 -3.58 -7.51
C ALA A 165 16.05 -3.92 -8.70
N GLU A 166 16.53 -2.90 -9.40
CA GLU A 166 17.37 -3.07 -10.60
C GLU A 166 18.66 -3.83 -10.29
N LYS A 167 19.33 -3.52 -9.18
CA LYS A 167 20.58 -4.20 -8.79
C LYS A 167 20.41 -5.69 -8.51
N SER A 168 19.22 -6.09 -8.05
CA SER A 168 18.91 -7.48 -7.72
C SER A 168 18.14 -8.21 -8.82
N GLY A 169 17.85 -7.55 -9.95
CA GLY A 169 17.05 -8.10 -11.05
C GLY A 169 15.56 -8.22 -10.73
N GLY A 170 15.06 -7.46 -9.76
CA GLY A 170 13.64 -7.40 -9.40
C GLY A 170 12.93 -6.18 -9.99
N PHE A 171 11.77 -5.85 -9.43
CA PHE A 171 10.90 -4.79 -9.92
C PHE A 171 10.69 -3.67 -8.91
N HIS A 172 10.67 -2.43 -9.39
CA HIS A 172 10.16 -1.29 -8.64
C HIS A 172 8.67 -1.18 -8.85
N ILE A 173 7.90 -1.36 -7.78
CA ILE A 173 6.45 -1.39 -7.82
C ILE A 173 5.91 -0.21 -7.01
N LYS A 174 4.99 0.55 -7.59
CA LYS A 174 4.28 1.62 -6.88
C LYS A 174 3.02 1.07 -6.23
N LEU A 175 2.87 1.32 -4.94
CA LEU A 175 1.66 1.01 -4.17
C LEU A 175 0.89 2.31 -3.90
N ASP A 176 0.10 2.73 -4.89
CA ASP A 176 -0.64 3.99 -4.83
C ASP A 176 -1.91 3.92 -3.97
N GLN A 177 -2.46 2.73 -3.73
CA GLN A 177 -3.50 2.48 -2.73
C GLN A 177 -3.09 1.31 -1.83
N PHE A 178 -3.14 1.52 -0.52
CA PHE A 178 -2.91 0.45 0.45
C PHE A 178 -3.89 -0.71 0.33
N ALA A 179 -5.09 -0.47 -0.22
CA ALA A 179 -6.09 -1.52 -0.46
C ALA A 179 -5.58 -2.63 -1.40
N TYR A 180 -4.58 -2.34 -2.24
CA TYR A 180 -4.03 -3.29 -3.23
C TYR A 180 -2.95 -4.22 -2.66
N ILE A 181 -2.52 -4.02 -1.40
CA ILE A 181 -1.36 -4.74 -0.82
C ILE A 181 -1.51 -6.27 -0.85
N ASN A 182 -2.72 -6.77 -0.62
CA ASN A 182 -2.99 -8.21 -0.62
C ASN A 182 -2.99 -8.80 -2.02
N ASP A 183 -3.48 -8.05 -3.01
CA ASP A 183 -3.42 -8.45 -4.42
C ASP A 183 -1.95 -8.42 -4.91
N LEU A 184 -1.16 -7.46 -4.42
CA LEU A 184 0.28 -7.40 -4.68
C LEU A 184 1.04 -8.61 -4.12
N PHE A 185 0.71 -9.12 -2.92
CA PHE A 185 1.36 -10.33 -2.39
C PHE A 185 1.11 -11.54 -3.28
N LEU A 186 -0.17 -11.72 -3.67
CA LEU A 186 -0.57 -12.78 -4.58
C LEU A 186 0.21 -12.66 -5.88
N ALA A 187 0.20 -11.48 -6.49
CA ALA A 187 0.88 -11.20 -7.74
C ALA A 187 2.40 -11.47 -7.68
N VAL A 188 3.10 -11.03 -6.62
CA VAL A 188 4.54 -11.34 -6.45
C VAL A 188 4.76 -12.84 -6.33
N CYS A 189 3.97 -13.54 -5.52
CA CYS A 189 4.14 -14.98 -5.36
C CYS A 189 3.83 -15.78 -6.64
N TYR A 190 2.81 -15.39 -7.41
CA TYR A 190 2.53 -16.02 -8.71
C TYR A 190 3.63 -15.73 -9.72
N GLN A 191 4.15 -14.50 -9.77
CA GLN A 191 5.26 -14.13 -10.64
C GLN A 191 6.51 -14.98 -10.33
N GLN A 192 6.76 -15.29 -9.06
CA GLN A 192 7.85 -16.18 -8.66
C GLN A 192 7.63 -17.64 -9.07
N SER A 193 6.39 -18.02 -9.35
CA SER A 193 6.04 -19.31 -9.95
C SER A 193 6.29 -19.29 -11.45
N SER A 194 5.59 -18.42 -12.18
CA SER A 194 5.85 -18.10 -13.59
C SER A 194 5.05 -16.87 -14.06
N ASP A 195 5.40 -16.32 -15.23
CA ASP A 195 4.65 -15.24 -15.86
C ASP A 195 3.22 -15.69 -16.24
N GLU A 196 3.02 -16.97 -16.60
CA GLU A 196 1.70 -17.52 -16.91
C GLU A 196 0.78 -17.54 -15.67
N GLU A 197 1.30 -17.91 -14.50
CA GLU A 197 0.53 -17.89 -13.24
C GLU A 197 0.13 -16.45 -12.87
N LEU A 198 1.02 -15.48 -13.08
CA LEU A 198 0.70 -14.07 -12.89
C LEU A 198 -0.40 -13.59 -13.86
N GLN A 199 -0.36 -14.03 -15.12
CA GLN A 199 -1.38 -13.68 -16.12
C GLN A 199 -2.74 -14.32 -15.84
N ILE A 200 -2.76 -15.55 -15.30
CA ILE A 200 -4.01 -16.19 -14.85
C ILE A 200 -4.64 -15.36 -13.73
N TYR A 201 -3.84 -14.90 -12.77
CA TYR A 201 -4.33 -14.04 -11.69
C TYR A 201 -4.76 -12.66 -12.20
N GLU A 202 -4.06 -12.06 -13.16
CA GLU A 202 -4.49 -10.83 -13.84
C GLU A 202 -5.88 -10.99 -14.48
N GLN A 203 -6.12 -12.10 -15.18
CA GLN A 203 -7.41 -12.41 -15.80
C GLN A 203 -8.52 -12.60 -14.76
N GLU A 204 -8.24 -13.25 -13.64
CA GLU A 204 -9.20 -13.36 -12.53
C GLU A 204 -9.64 -11.97 -12.02
N ILE A 205 -8.70 -11.04 -11.85
CA ILE A 205 -9.02 -9.67 -11.40
C ILE A 205 -9.88 -8.92 -12.43
N LEU A 206 -9.64 -9.15 -13.72
CA LEU A 206 -10.47 -8.63 -14.82
C LEU A 206 -11.89 -9.21 -14.78
N ASP A 207 -12.01 -10.52 -14.65
CA ASP A 207 -13.31 -11.23 -14.64
C ASP A 207 -14.16 -10.85 -13.41
N MET A 208 -13.50 -10.53 -12.29
CA MET A 208 -14.16 -9.98 -11.09
C MET A 208 -14.60 -8.52 -11.25
N GLY A 209 -14.22 -7.84 -12.33
CA GLY A 209 -14.50 -6.41 -12.55
C GLY A 209 -13.76 -5.50 -11.56
N ARG A 210 -12.68 -5.97 -10.95
CA ARG A 210 -11.89 -5.26 -9.92
C ARG A 210 -10.67 -4.54 -10.49
N MET A 211 -10.32 -4.81 -11.74
CA MET A 211 -9.14 -4.21 -12.37
C MET A 211 -9.25 -2.69 -12.42
N ASN A 212 -8.21 -2.00 -11.97
CA ASN A 212 -8.10 -0.55 -11.95
C ASN A 212 -6.69 -0.13 -12.39
N ARG A 213 -6.46 1.18 -12.50
CA ARG A 213 -5.19 1.73 -12.99
C ARG A 213 -3.99 1.25 -12.19
N GLY A 214 -4.08 1.25 -10.86
CA GLY A 214 -2.98 0.86 -9.97
C GLY A 214 -2.64 -0.62 -10.07
N LEU A 215 -3.66 -1.49 -10.07
CA LEU A 215 -3.46 -2.93 -10.28
C LEU A 215 -2.89 -3.22 -11.68
N ASN A 216 -3.42 -2.57 -12.72
CA ASN A 216 -2.91 -2.71 -14.08
C ASN A 216 -1.43 -2.28 -14.19
N GLN A 217 -1.01 -1.21 -13.50
CA GLN A 217 0.39 -0.81 -13.44
C GLN A 217 1.26 -1.87 -12.74
N ILE A 218 0.78 -2.45 -11.64
CA ILE A 218 1.46 -3.55 -10.94
C ILE A 218 1.67 -4.74 -11.89
N PHE A 219 0.62 -5.20 -12.57
CA PHE A 219 0.70 -6.33 -13.52
C PHE A 219 1.63 -6.02 -14.70
N ASN A 220 1.49 -4.86 -15.35
CA ASN A 220 2.34 -4.48 -16.47
C ASN A 220 3.81 -4.40 -16.07
N THR A 221 4.11 -3.85 -14.89
CA THR A 221 5.48 -3.78 -14.37
C THR A 221 6.09 -5.17 -14.22
N MET A 222 5.39 -6.09 -13.55
CA MET A 222 5.91 -7.43 -13.28
C MET A 222 5.94 -8.33 -14.52
N LEU A 223 5.13 -8.03 -15.54
CA LEU A 223 5.12 -8.73 -16.83
C LEU A 223 6.00 -8.06 -17.88
N ASN A 224 6.77 -7.02 -17.52
CA ASN A 224 7.60 -6.22 -18.43
C ASN A 224 6.83 -5.70 -19.66
N ARG A 225 5.57 -5.29 -19.47
CA ARG A 225 4.73 -4.70 -20.52
C ARG A 225 4.84 -3.17 -20.49
N GLU A 226 4.78 -2.54 -21.65
CA GLU A 226 4.62 -1.09 -21.75
C GLU A 226 3.28 -0.65 -21.15
N GLU A 227 3.20 0.59 -20.63
CA GLU A 227 1.96 1.12 -20.07
C GLU A 227 0.85 1.13 -21.13
N SER A 228 -0.24 0.42 -20.84
CA SER A 228 -1.40 0.36 -21.74
C SER A 228 -2.30 1.59 -21.60
N SER A 229 -2.72 2.18 -22.72
CA SER A 229 -3.58 3.37 -22.79
C SER A 229 -5.06 3.11 -22.46
N ILE A 230 -5.40 1.99 -21.80
CA ILE A 230 -6.78 1.50 -21.59
C ILE A 230 -7.65 2.47 -20.76
N TYR A 231 -7.06 3.44 -20.05
CA TYR A 231 -7.76 4.25 -19.05
C TYR A 231 -7.96 5.73 -19.39
N GLU A 232 -7.95 6.13 -20.66
CA GLU A 232 -8.38 7.47 -21.07
C GLU A 232 -9.92 7.55 -21.18
N SER A 233 -10.56 8.39 -20.36
CA SER A 233 -11.93 8.84 -20.63
C SER A 233 -12.02 10.37 -20.59
N ALA A 234 -12.80 10.92 -21.52
CA ALA A 234 -12.67 12.29 -22.00
C ALA A 234 -13.35 13.38 -21.14
N ASP A 235 -14.07 13.05 -20.07
CA ASP A 235 -14.84 14.05 -19.30
C ASP A 235 -14.56 14.09 -17.78
N LEU A 236 -13.93 13.05 -17.21
CA LEU A 236 -13.56 13.01 -15.78
C LEU A 236 -12.04 13.10 -15.62
N ARG A 237 -11.57 14.07 -14.81
CA ARG A 237 -10.15 14.15 -14.46
C ARG A 237 -9.84 13.08 -13.42
N VAL A 238 -9.06 12.10 -13.84
CA VAL A 238 -8.54 11.06 -12.94
C VAL A 238 -7.68 11.71 -11.88
N VAL A 239 -7.89 11.32 -10.62
CA VAL A 239 -7.02 11.77 -9.55
C VAL A 239 -5.63 11.20 -9.75
N THR A 240 -4.60 12.04 -9.57
CA THR A 240 -3.22 11.57 -9.67
C THR A 240 -2.94 10.44 -8.67
N PRO A 241 -2.34 9.32 -9.12
CA PRO A 241 -2.02 8.20 -8.24
C PRO A 241 -1.16 8.61 -7.04
N GLY A 242 -1.49 8.06 -5.88
CA GLY A 242 -0.83 8.36 -4.60
C GLY A 242 -1.35 9.62 -3.87
N ARG A 243 -2.24 10.43 -4.46
CA ARG A 243 -2.79 11.62 -3.78
C ARG A 243 -3.64 11.26 -2.55
N PHE A 244 -4.50 10.25 -2.67
CA PHE A 244 -5.39 9.82 -1.59
C PHE A 244 -5.07 8.40 -1.15
N GLN A 245 -5.42 8.07 0.10
CA GLN A 245 -5.63 6.70 0.55
C GLN A 245 -7.09 6.51 0.94
N VAL A 246 -7.73 5.47 0.41
CA VAL A 246 -9.08 5.06 0.82
C VAL A 246 -8.99 4.23 2.09
N LEU A 247 -9.57 4.71 3.18
CA LEU A 247 -9.58 4.04 4.48
C LEU A 247 -11.01 3.63 4.89
N GLU A 248 -11.15 2.44 5.44
CA GLU A 248 -12.43 1.95 5.98
C GLU A 248 -12.67 2.50 7.38
N VAL A 249 -13.89 2.99 7.64
CA VAL A 249 -14.31 3.50 8.94
C VAL A 249 -15.10 2.42 9.66
N ASP A 250 -14.48 1.71 10.59
CA ASP A 250 -15.15 0.59 11.28
C ASP A 250 -16.24 1.06 12.24
N GLU A 251 -16.03 2.21 12.88
CA GLU A 251 -16.95 2.74 13.89
C GLU A 251 -17.09 4.27 13.81
N ASN A 252 -18.20 4.75 14.36
CA ASN A 252 -18.51 6.17 14.43
C ASN A 252 -17.47 6.94 15.28
N LYS A 253 -16.68 7.83 14.67
CA LYS A 253 -15.73 8.66 15.44
C LYS A 253 -15.42 10.01 14.79
N PRO A 254 -14.90 11.00 15.55
CA PRO A 254 -14.42 12.25 14.97
C PRO A 254 -13.26 12.01 13.99
N ILE A 255 -13.26 12.73 12.88
CA ILE A 255 -12.23 12.65 11.83
C ILE A 255 -10.81 12.80 12.37
N LYS A 256 -10.57 13.73 13.30
CA LYS A 256 -9.23 13.91 13.90
C LYS A 256 -8.79 12.66 14.66
N ASN A 257 -9.69 12.06 15.44
CA ASN A 257 -9.38 10.85 16.19
C ASN A 257 -9.11 9.68 15.23
N PHE A 258 -9.96 9.52 14.19
CA PHE A 258 -9.76 8.50 13.18
C PHE A 258 -8.38 8.58 12.53
N VAL A 259 -7.96 9.77 12.10
CA VAL A 259 -6.66 9.98 11.45
C VAL A 259 -5.51 9.64 12.40
N LEU A 260 -5.53 10.16 13.63
CA LEU A 260 -4.47 9.93 14.61
C LEU A 260 -4.38 8.47 15.09
N GLU A 261 -5.51 7.79 15.24
CA GLU A 261 -5.55 6.37 15.62
C GLU A 261 -4.97 5.47 14.52
N ASN A 262 -5.11 5.88 13.26
CA ASN A 262 -4.48 5.27 12.09
C ASN A 262 -3.00 5.68 11.91
N GLY A 263 -2.37 6.36 12.89
CA GLY A 263 -0.95 6.74 12.81
C GLY A 263 -0.64 7.88 11.84
N LEU A 264 -1.68 8.50 11.27
CA LEU A 264 -1.56 9.55 10.26
C LEU A 264 -1.58 10.95 10.89
N THR A 265 -1.04 11.94 10.17
CA THR A 265 -1.06 13.34 10.59
C THR A 265 -2.39 14.02 10.23
N PHE A 266 -3.03 14.64 11.21
CA PHE A 266 -4.26 15.38 10.96
C PHE A 266 -4.00 16.82 10.49
N ASN A 267 -4.32 17.08 9.22
CA ASN A 267 -4.30 18.40 8.62
C ASN A 267 -5.70 18.84 8.16
N LYS A 268 -6.15 20.02 8.60
CA LYS A 268 -7.48 20.54 8.28
C LYS A 268 -7.63 20.71 6.77
N GLY A 269 -8.69 20.14 6.20
CA GLY A 269 -8.95 20.20 4.75
C GLY A 269 -8.33 19.06 3.93
N ARG A 270 -7.52 18.18 4.54
CA ARG A 270 -6.91 17.00 3.89
C ARG A 270 -7.71 15.70 4.10
N GLY A 271 -8.94 15.78 4.60
CA GLY A 271 -9.77 14.60 4.85
C GLY A 271 -11.15 14.74 4.22
N PHE A 272 -11.63 13.66 3.59
CA PHE A 272 -12.90 13.65 2.88
C PHE A 272 -13.77 12.51 3.38
N TYR A 273 -15.00 12.84 3.79
CA TYR A 273 -15.93 11.86 4.34
C TYR A 273 -16.93 11.44 3.26
N GLU A 274 -17.36 10.18 3.33
CA GLU A 274 -18.40 9.67 2.44
C GLU A 274 -19.73 10.41 2.67
N PHE A 275 -20.31 10.91 1.60
CA PHE A 275 -21.55 11.67 1.59
C PHE A 275 -22.76 10.74 1.62
N THR A 276 -23.20 10.39 2.83
CA THR A 276 -24.25 9.37 3.06
C THR A 276 -25.62 9.93 3.47
N LYS A 277 -25.72 11.24 3.74
CA LYS A 277 -26.97 11.87 4.19
C LYS A 277 -27.10 13.28 3.67
N THR A 278 -28.34 13.77 3.61
CA THR A 278 -28.63 15.13 3.14
C THR A 278 -27.85 16.19 3.92
N GLU A 279 -27.13 17.07 3.23
CA GLU A 279 -26.38 18.14 3.87
C GLU A 279 -26.15 19.36 2.96
N THR A 280 -25.76 20.48 3.56
CA THR A 280 -25.34 21.68 2.83
C THR A 280 -23.84 21.62 2.53
N ILE A 281 -23.50 21.53 1.25
CA ILE A 281 -22.12 21.53 0.75
C ILE A 281 -21.77 22.95 0.31
N GLN A 282 -20.68 23.49 0.86
CA GLN A 282 -20.16 24.81 0.49
C GLN A 282 -19.47 24.73 -0.86
N GLY A 283 -19.63 25.75 -1.71
CA GLY A 283 -19.10 25.75 -3.07
C GLY A 283 -17.58 25.64 -3.18
N LYS A 284 -16.85 26.06 -2.13
CA LYS A 284 -15.39 25.94 -2.04
C LYS A 284 -14.87 24.56 -1.63
N LYS A 285 -15.75 23.64 -1.24
CA LYS A 285 -15.34 22.29 -0.86
C LYS A 285 -15.13 21.45 -2.10
N GLU A 286 -14.01 20.75 -2.10
CA GLU A 286 -13.71 19.76 -3.11
C GLU A 286 -14.56 18.49 -2.96
N ILE A 287 -14.84 17.86 -4.10
CA ILE A 287 -15.63 16.64 -4.22
C ILE A 287 -14.81 15.65 -5.01
N ILE A 288 -14.69 14.43 -4.47
CA ILE A 288 -14.04 13.31 -5.12
C ILE A 288 -15.08 12.22 -5.34
N LEU A 289 -15.11 11.64 -6.53
CA LEU A 289 -15.92 10.48 -6.85
C LEU A 289 -15.02 9.24 -6.86
N MET A 290 -15.54 8.12 -6.36
CA MET A 290 -14.89 6.82 -6.50
C MET A 290 -15.82 5.86 -7.20
N ASP A 291 -15.38 5.25 -8.28
CA ASP A 291 -16.13 4.18 -8.95
C ASP A 291 -16.25 2.97 -8.00
N ARG A 292 -17.47 2.45 -7.83
CA ARG A 292 -17.75 1.39 -6.84
C ARG A 292 -17.13 0.04 -7.21
N ALA A 293 -16.97 -0.24 -8.50
CA ALA A 293 -16.46 -1.53 -8.97
C ALA A 293 -14.93 -1.55 -8.94
N THR A 294 -14.32 -0.52 -9.50
CA THR A 294 -12.86 -0.45 -9.72
C THR A 294 -12.10 0.22 -8.57
N GLY A 295 -12.75 1.15 -7.85
CA GLY A 295 -12.10 2.01 -6.87
C GLY A 295 -11.35 3.21 -7.47
N ASP A 296 -11.44 3.44 -8.78
CA ASP A 296 -10.82 4.59 -9.43
C ASP A 296 -11.40 5.91 -8.89
N LEU A 297 -10.51 6.88 -8.64
CA LEU A 297 -10.85 8.20 -8.11
C LEU A 297 -10.87 9.26 -9.20
N PHE A 298 -11.89 10.11 -9.16
CA PHE A 298 -12.11 11.19 -10.11
C PHE A 298 -12.36 12.51 -9.38
N GLU A 299 -11.84 13.60 -9.94
CA GLU A 299 -11.93 14.95 -9.41
C GLU A 299 -12.31 15.98 -10.48
N GLY A 300 -12.36 17.25 -10.05
CA GLY A 300 -12.62 18.39 -10.92
C GLY A 300 -14.09 18.74 -11.07
N GLU A 301 -14.37 19.61 -12.02
CA GLU A 301 -15.68 20.25 -12.16
C GLU A 301 -16.79 19.24 -12.50
N ALA A 302 -16.48 18.26 -13.35
CA ALA A 302 -17.38 17.15 -13.71
C ALA A 302 -17.85 16.33 -12.49
N ALA A 303 -17.04 16.22 -11.43
CA ALA A 303 -17.47 15.56 -10.19
C ALA A 303 -18.62 16.30 -9.50
N ARG A 304 -18.68 17.64 -9.64
CA ARG A 304 -19.78 18.46 -9.13
C ARG A 304 -20.99 18.41 -10.04
N GLU A 305 -20.79 18.40 -11.36
CA GLU A 305 -21.87 18.29 -12.35
C GLU A 305 -22.65 16.99 -12.18
N ILE A 306 -21.97 15.86 -11.92
CA ILE A 306 -22.61 14.56 -11.61
C ILE A 306 -23.53 14.62 -10.39
N LEU A 307 -23.33 15.59 -9.50
CA LEU A 307 -24.14 15.83 -8.31
C LEU A 307 -25.15 16.96 -8.46
N ASP A 308 -25.31 17.49 -9.67
CA ASP A 308 -26.11 18.69 -9.96
C ASP A 308 -25.73 19.87 -9.05
N LEU A 309 -24.43 20.04 -8.78
CA LEU A 309 -23.88 21.08 -7.91
C LEU A 309 -23.26 22.22 -8.72
N PRO A 310 -23.94 23.37 -8.88
CA PRO A 310 -23.37 24.50 -9.61
C PRO A 310 -22.05 24.98 -8.99
N HIS A 311 -21.10 25.37 -9.84
CA HIS A 311 -19.77 25.79 -9.42
C HIS A 311 -19.78 26.97 -8.46
N GLY A 312 -18.96 26.88 -7.41
CA GLY A 312 -18.83 27.94 -6.39
C GLY A 312 -20.06 28.16 -5.51
N THR A 313 -21.17 27.47 -5.74
CA THR A 313 -22.42 27.68 -4.99
C THR A 313 -22.53 26.78 -3.76
N THR A 314 -23.18 27.30 -2.72
CA THR A 314 -23.53 26.53 -1.53
C THR A 314 -24.93 25.97 -1.70
N VAL A 315 -25.06 24.65 -1.73
CA VAL A 315 -26.33 23.97 -2.02
C VAL A 315 -26.60 22.90 -0.98
N ARG A 316 -27.88 22.75 -0.60
CA ARG A 316 -28.35 21.63 0.21
C ARG A 316 -28.72 20.49 -0.72
N ILE A 317 -27.94 19.41 -0.69
CA ILE A 317 -28.17 18.26 -1.56
C ILE A 317 -28.48 17.01 -0.75
N LYS A 318 -29.27 16.11 -1.34
CA LYS A 318 -29.45 14.76 -0.85
C LYS A 318 -28.43 13.86 -1.54
N PRO A 319 -27.98 12.76 -0.93
CA PRO A 319 -27.32 11.69 -1.66
C PRO A 319 -28.33 11.16 -2.68
N ASN A 320 -28.12 11.47 -3.95
CA ASN A 320 -28.85 10.80 -5.03
C ASN A 320 -28.38 9.34 -5.07
N ASN A 321 -29.19 8.44 -5.65
CA ASN A 321 -28.76 7.07 -5.96
C ASN A 321 -27.68 7.11 -7.05
N LEU A 322 -26.46 7.44 -6.64
CA LEU A 322 -25.28 7.34 -7.46
C LEU A 322 -24.86 5.89 -7.43
N GLU A 323 -25.61 5.06 -8.15
CA GLU A 323 -25.42 3.61 -8.20
C GLU A 323 -24.01 3.24 -8.64
N LYS A 324 -23.38 4.10 -9.46
CA LYS A 324 -22.01 3.91 -9.94
C LYS A 324 -20.93 4.43 -8.98
N TYR A 325 -21.18 5.54 -8.28
CA TYR A 325 -20.13 6.27 -7.57
C TYR A 325 -20.37 6.37 -6.06
N VAL A 326 -19.26 6.44 -5.35
CA VAL A 326 -19.16 6.87 -3.97
C VAL A 326 -18.72 8.32 -3.99
N VAL A 327 -19.38 9.15 -3.20
CA VAL A 327 -19.10 10.59 -3.16
C VAL A 327 -18.37 10.93 -1.88
N PHE A 328 -17.25 11.63 -2.00
CA PHE A 328 -16.49 12.12 -0.89
C PHE A 328 -16.49 13.64 -0.89
N VAL A 329 -16.76 14.23 0.28
CA VAL A 329 -16.81 15.68 0.45
C VAL A 329 -15.70 16.11 1.39
N GLN A 330 -14.95 17.14 0.99
CA GLN A 330 -13.90 17.69 1.81
C GLN A 330 -14.41 18.18 3.19
N SER A 331 -13.73 17.75 4.24
CA SER A 331 -13.94 18.24 5.60
C SER A 331 -12.94 19.32 5.96
N THR A 332 -13.45 20.50 6.30
CA THR A 332 -12.70 21.55 7.00
C THR A 332 -12.99 21.54 8.50
N SER A 333 -13.64 20.51 9.04
CA SER A 333 -13.97 20.41 10.47
C SER A 333 -13.09 19.38 11.17
N VAL A 334 -12.60 19.73 12.35
CA VAL A 334 -11.86 18.83 13.25
C VAL A 334 -12.78 17.76 13.87
N ASN A 335 -14.05 18.12 14.06
CA ASN A 335 -15.04 17.30 14.76
C ASN A 335 -16.07 16.69 13.80
N ARG A 336 -15.78 16.62 12.49
CA ARG A 336 -16.66 15.91 11.56
C ARG A 336 -16.73 14.45 12.01
N LYS A 337 -17.93 14.01 12.37
CA LYS A 337 -18.20 12.61 12.68
C LYS A 337 -18.15 11.77 11.41
N LEU A 338 -17.19 10.85 11.33
CA LEU A 338 -17.17 9.77 10.36
C LEU A 338 -18.15 8.68 10.82
N ILE A 339 -18.77 8.01 9.86
CA ILE A 339 -19.83 7.02 10.14
C ILE A 339 -19.25 5.62 9.95
N GLY A 340 -19.49 4.72 10.91
CA GLY A 340 -19.09 3.32 10.79
C GLY A 340 -19.70 2.65 9.56
N GLY A 341 -18.95 1.79 8.90
CA GLY A 341 -19.32 1.15 7.63
C GLY A 341 -19.18 2.05 6.39
N THR A 342 -18.61 3.26 6.53
CA THR A 342 -18.31 4.14 5.40
C THR A 342 -16.82 4.19 5.11
N ARG A 343 -16.44 4.92 4.06
CA ARG A 343 -15.04 5.19 3.72
C ARG A 343 -14.64 6.62 4.04
N PHE A 344 -13.34 6.81 4.12
CA PHE A 344 -12.67 8.08 4.31
C PHE A 344 -11.51 8.20 3.33
N LEU A 345 -11.45 9.31 2.57
CA LEU A 345 -10.24 9.62 1.82
C LEU A 345 -9.32 10.48 2.66
N TYR A 346 -8.11 9.98 2.86
CA TYR A 346 -7.01 10.73 3.43
C TYR A 346 -6.13 11.28 2.30
N GLU A 347 -6.00 12.60 2.18
CA GLU A 347 -5.04 13.21 1.26
C GLU A 347 -3.64 13.11 1.86
N VAL A 348 -2.72 12.43 1.16
CA VAL A 348 -1.36 12.18 1.63
C VAL A 348 -0.66 13.50 1.97
N GLU A 349 0.01 13.53 3.12
CA GLU A 349 0.50 14.76 3.75
C GLU A 349 1.44 15.56 2.85
N ASP A 350 2.39 14.88 2.22
CA ASP A 350 3.42 15.48 1.36
C ASP A 350 2.92 15.82 -0.05
N TRP A 351 1.63 15.63 -0.32
CA TRP A 351 1.04 16.02 -1.59
C TRP A 351 1.02 17.55 -1.72
N SER A 352 1.76 18.08 -2.70
CA SER A 352 1.72 19.48 -3.10
C SER A 352 0.42 19.77 -3.85
N ARG A 353 -0.38 20.69 -3.32
CA ARG A 353 -1.61 21.17 -3.96
C ARG A 353 -1.33 22.19 -5.06
#